data_AF-A0A7J3N073-F1
#
_entry.id   AF-A0A7J3N073-F1
#
_cell.length_a   1.000
_cell.length_b   1.000
_cell.length_c   1.000
_cell.angle_alpha   90.00
_cell.angle_beta   90.00
_cell.angle_gamma   90.00
#
_symmetry.space_group_name_H-M   'P 1'
#
loop_
_entity.id
_entity.type
_entity.pdbx_description
1 polymer ?
#
loop_
_entity_poly.entity_id
_entity_poly.type
_entity_poly.pdbx_seq_one_letter_code
_entity_poly.pdbx_strand_id
1 'polypeptide(L)'
;MCIDSSLIKLNSMVIVLMVLVLAVSISSSCISIHSDSGIFEEFLKLYIEVADLARKGVDVSYIVCKLKEVHEAIQNNRTEYAKLLLLNLSTEVEYLRERAPTIVMYKNIAKMSMVVAIASIPLILYIVFPRLYIYVWFKARRKWVIKTES
;
A
#
# COMPACT_ATOMS: atom_id res chain seq x y z
N MET A 1 -26.69 -51.66 -37.31
CA MET A 1 -25.86 -50.57 -37.87
C MET A 1 -25.28 -49.80 -36.69
N CYS A 2 -24.11 -50.20 -36.21
CA CYS A 2 -23.45 -49.54 -35.08
C CYS A 2 -22.85 -48.23 -35.59
N ILE A 3 -23.50 -47.11 -35.28
CA ILE A 3 -22.93 -45.79 -35.52
C ILE A 3 -21.75 -45.66 -34.56
N ASP A 4 -20.55 -45.67 -35.14
CA ASP A 4 -19.28 -45.77 -34.45
C ASP A 4 -19.13 -44.63 -33.42
N SER A 5 -19.20 -44.96 -32.13
CA SER A 5 -19.04 -44.00 -31.03
C SER A 5 -17.70 -43.25 -31.04
N SER A 6 -16.73 -43.79 -31.79
CA SER A 6 -15.42 -43.21 -32.07
C SER A 6 -15.50 -41.96 -32.96
N LEU A 7 -16.39 -41.94 -33.96
CA LEU A 7 -16.57 -40.83 -34.91
C LEU A 7 -17.21 -39.60 -34.25
N ILE A 8 -18.15 -39.80 -33.32
CA ILE A 8 -18.80 -38.72 -32.56
C ILE A 8 -17.79 -38.07 -31.60
N LYS A 9 -16.94 -38.87 -30.94
CA LYS A 9 -15.86 -38.37 -30.08
C LYS A 9 -14.81 -37.60 -30.87
N LEU A 10 -14.46 -38.08 -32.06
CA LEU A 10 -13.51 -37.41 -32.95
C LEU A 10 -14.04 -36.03 -33.39
N ASN A 11 -15.30 -35.95 -33.83
CA ASN A 11 -15.94 -34.69 -34.20
C ASN A 11 -16.06 -33.73 -33.01
N SER A 12 -16.41 -34.24 -31.82
CA SER A 12 -16.46 -33.42 -30.61
C SER A 12 -15.09 -32.87 -30.23
N MET A 13 -14.00 -33.63 -30.39
CA MET A 13 -12.65 -33.15 -30.12
C MET A 13 -12.19 -32.10 -31.13
N VAL A 14 -12.52 -32.26 -32.41
CA VAL A 14 -12.20 -31.28 -33.46
C VAL A 14 -12.96 -29.96 -33.22
N ILE A 15 -14.24 -30.03 -32.82
CA ILE A 15 -15.04 -28.85 -32.49
C ILE A 15 -14.44 -28.12 -31.28
N VAL A 16 -14.06 -28.84 -30.21
CA VAL A 16 -13.43 -28.24 -29.03
C VAL A 16 -12.10 -27.58 -29.39
N LEU A 17 -11.29 -28.22 -30.24
CA LEU A 17 -10.03 -27.65 -30.71
C LEU A 17 -10.27 -26.35 -31.52
N MET A 18 -11.27 -26.34 -32.40
CA MET A 18 -11.60 -25.18 -33.22
C MET A 18 -12.12 -24.00 -32.38
N VAL A 19 -12.95 -24.29 -31.37
CA VAL A 19 -13.44 -23.28 -30.41
C VAL A 19 -12.28 -22.72 -29.58
N LEU A 20 -11.32 -23.55 -29.19
CA LEU A 20 -10.13 -23.12 -28.45
C LEU A 20 -9.25 -22.19 -29.30
N VAL A 21 -9.03 -22.53 -30.58
CA VAL A 21 -8.27 -21.69 -31.51
C VAL A 21 -8.97 -20.35 -31.75
N LEU A 22 -10.29 -20.35 -31.95
CA LEU A 22 -11.09 -19.12 -32.09
C LEU A 22 -11.02 -18.25 -30.84
N ALA A 23 -11.09 -18.83 -29.64
CA ALA A 23 -10.96 -18.10 -28.38
C ALA A 23 -9.57 -17.45 -28.23
N VAL A 24 -8.51 -18.14 -28.64
CA VAL A 24 -7.14 -17.58 -28.64
C VAL A 24 -7.01 -16.45 -29.66
N SER A 25 -7.59 -16.58 -30.85
CA SER A 25 -7.54 -15.51 -31.87
C SER A 25 -8.29 -14.25 -31.46
N ILE A 26 -9.47 -14.37 -30.83
CA ILE A 26 -10.23 -13.22 -30.31
C ILE A 26 -9.42 -12.49 -29.22
N SER A 27 -8.68 -13.24 -28.40
CA SER A 27 -7.80 -12.68 -27.34
C SER A 27 -6.62 -11.87 -27.91
N SER A 28 -6.16 -12.20 -29.12
CA SER A 28 -5.08 -11.46 -29.79
C SER A 28 -5.57 -10.18 -30.48
N SER A 29 -6.83 -10.14 -30.94
CA SER A 29 -7.39 -8.98 -31.63
C SER A 29 -7.74 -7.80 -30.72
N CYS A 30 -7.84 -7.99 -29.39
CA CYS A 30 -8.07 -6.89 -28.44
C CYS A 30 -6.81 -6.10 -28.05
N ILE A 31 -5.63 -6.39 -28.63
CA ILE A 31 -4.37 -5.69 -28.28
C ILE A 31 -3.92 -4.69 -29.37
N SER A 32 -4.65 -4.53 -30.47
CA SER A 32 -4.27 -3.54 -31.50
C SER A 32 -5.29 -2.40 -31.60
N ILE A 33 -5.28 -1.53 -30.60
CA ILE A 33 -5.71 -0.14 -30.78
C ILE A 33 -4.44 0.69 -31.00
N HIS A 34 -4.37 1.24 -32.20
CA HIS A 34 -3.33 2.12 -32.74
C HIS A 34 -2.95 3.29 -31.83
N SER A 35 -1.64 3.56 -31.74
CA SER A 35 -1.02 4.88 -31.67
C SER A 35 -1.12 5.71 -30.36
N ASP A 36 -0.95 5.10 -29.18
CA ASP A 36 -0.58 5.84 -27.96
C ASP A 36 0.23 5.02 -26.92
N SER A 37 0.84 3.91 -27.39
CA SER A 37 1.40 2.88 -26.50
C SER A 37 2.54 3.37 -25.60
N GLY A 38 3.33 4.35 -26.05
CA GLY A 38 4.46 4.88 -25.27
C GLY A 38 4.01 5.76 -24.10
N ILE A 39 3.02 6.64 -24.31
CA ILE A 39 2.54 7.56 -23.26
C ILE A 39 1.77 6.78 -22.19
N PHE A 40 0.97 5.80 -22.61
CA PHE A 40 0.24 4.94 -21.68
C PHE A 40 1.17 4.04 -20.86
N GLU A 41 2.26 3.54 -21.45
CA GLU A 41 3.29 2.77 -20.72
C GLU A 41 4.02 3.65 -19.69
N GLU A 42 4.37 4.88 -20.05
CA GLU A 42 4.97 5.86 -19.13
C GLU A 42 4.02 6.22 -17.98
N PHE A 43 2.74 6.41 -18.28
CA PHE A 43 1.69 6.60 -17.27
C PHE A 43 1.58 5.41 -16.33
N LEU A 44 1.53 4.18 -16.84
CA LEU A 44 1.45 2.96 -16.03
C LEU A 44 2.66 2.81 -15.11
N LYS A 45 3.86 3.07 -15.63
CA LYS A 45 5.09 3.02 -14.83
C LYS A 45 5.01 4.02 -13.67
N LEU A 46 4.62 5.25 -13.95
CA LEU A 46 4.51 6.28 -12.92
C LEU A 46 3.41 5.96 -11.90
N TYR A 47 2.28 5.40 -12.35
CA TYR A 47 1.21 4.93 -11.47
C TYR A 47 1.68 3.85 -10.48
N ILE A 48 2.45 2.87 -10.97
CA ILE A 48 3.03 1.81 -10.13
C ILE A 48 3.99 2.39 -9.09
N GLU A 49 4.83 3.36 -9.48
CA GLU A 49 5.77 4.02 -8.56
C GLU A 49 5.04 4.80 -7.45
N VAL A 50 3.98 5.54 -7.82
CA VAL A 50 3.13 6.26 -6.87
C VAL A 50 2.42 5.30 -5.92
N ALA A 51 1.93 4.17 -6.43
CA ALA A 51 1.30 3.13 -5.60
C ALA A 51 2.29 2.50 -4.60
N ASP A 52 3.56 2.30 -4.98
CA ASP A 52 4.60 1.82 -4.07
C ASP A 52 4.93 2.85 -2.98
N LEU A 53 4.98 4.14 -3.32
CA LEU A 53 5.15 5.23 -2.35
C LEU A 53 3.97 5.29 -1.36
N ALA A 54 2.74 5.14 -1.85
CA ALA A 54 1.54 5.07 -1.02
C ALA A 54 1.60 3.88 -0.05
N ARG A 55 2.03 2.70 -0.54
CA ARG A 55 2.19 1.49 0.27
C ARG A 55 3.25 1.66 1.35
N LYS A 56 4.31 2.41 1.08
CA LYS A 56 5.33 2.82 2.06
C LYS A 56 4.78 3.82 3.09
N GLY A 57 3.59 4.37 2.87
CA GLY A 57 2.90 5.27 3.78
C GLY A 57 3.27 6.74 3.62
N VAL A 58 3.81 7.10 2.46
CA VAL A 58 3.99 8.47 1.99
C VAL A 58 2.65 9.00 1.49
N ASP A 59 2.33 10.26 1.78
CA ASP A 59 1.14 10.90 1.24
C ASP A 59 1.35 11.23 -0.25
N VAL A 60 0.55 10.61 -1.10
CA VAL A 60 0.59 10.80 -2.55
C VAL A 60 -0.73 11.34 -3.10
N SER A 61 -1.63 11.82 -2.23
CA SER A 61 -3.00 12.22 -2.60
C SER A 61 -3.01 13.27 -3.72
N TYR A 62 -2.08 14.22 -3.67
CA TYR A 62 -1.90 15.25 -4.68
C TYR A 62 -1.46 14.68 -6.04
N ILE A 63 -0.50 13.75 -6.03
CA ILE A 63 0.00 13.11 -7.25
C ILE A 63 -1.08 12.26 -7.91
N VAL A 64 -1.86 11.51 -7.12
CA VAL A 64 -2.96 10.69 -7.64
C VAL A 64 -4.03 11.55 -8.31
N CYS A 65 -4.33 12.73 -7.76
CA CYS A 65 -5.26 13.68 -8.37
C CYS A 65 -4.75 14.16 -9.74
N LYS A 66 -3.48 14.52 -9.83
CA LYS A 66 -2.86 14.91 -11.11
C LYS A 66 -2.74 13.74 -12.10
N LEU A 67 -2.47 12.52 -11.65
CA LEU A 67 -2.47 11.34 -12.53
C LEU A 67 -3.86 11.09 -13.12
N LYS A 68 -4.93 11.39 -12.38
CA LYS A 68 -6.29 11.34 -12.92
C LYS A 68 -6.47 12.33 -14.07
N GLU A 69 -5.95 13.55 -13.94
CA GLU A 69 -5.97 14.56 -15.01
C GLU A 69 -5.19 14.07 -16.25
N VAL A 70 -4.06 13.37 -16.05
CA VAL A 70 -3.31 12.75 -17.16
C VAL A 70 -4.14 11.68 -17.85
N HIS A 71 -4.79 10.80 -17.10
CA HIS A 71 -5.66 9.76 -17.67
C HIS A 71 -6.82 10.36 -18.47
N GLU A 72 -7.46 11.41 -17.94
CA GLU A 72 -8.50 12.16 -18.67
C GLU A 72 -7.95 12.85 -19.92
N ALA A 73 -6.72 13.37 -19.90
CA ALA A 73 -6.08 13.97 -21.07
C ALA A 73 -5.77 12.94 -22.17
N ILE A 74 -5.33 11.73 -21.80
CA ILE A 74 -5.12 10.60 -22.71
C ILE A 74 -6.45 10.18 -23.35
N GLN A 75 -7.50 10.01 -22.55
CA GLN A 75 -8.83 9.65 -23.05
C GLN A 75 -9.40 10.68 -24.05
N ASN A 76 -9.10 11.97 -23.84
CA ASN A 76 -9.52 13.06 -24.72
C ASN A 76 -8.57 13.28 -25.92
N ASN A 77 -7.63 12.37 -26.17
CA ASN A 77 -6.66 12.41 -27.26
C ASN A 77 -5.75 13.67 -27.26
N ARG A 78 -5.50 14.23 -26.06
CA ARG A 78 -4.61 15.39 -25.83
C ARG A 78 -3.21 14.93 -25.43
N THR A 79 -2.56 14.19 -26.32
CA THR A 79 -1.28 13.48 -26.07
C THR A 79 -0.13 14.42 -25.66
N GLU A 80 0.03 15.56 -26.33
CA GLU A 80 1.07 16.56 -26.00
C GLU A 80 0.89 17.14 -24.59
N TYR A 81 -0.36 17.41 -24.20
CA TYR A 81 -0.67 17.93 -22.85
C TYR A 81 -0.44 16.86 -21.78
N ALA A 82 -0.85 15.61 -22.04
CA ALA A 82 -0.60 14.48 -21.16
C ALA A 82 0.90 14.24 -20.93
N LYS A 83 1.72 14.36 -21.98
CA LYS A 83 3.18 14.19 -21.91
C LYS A 83 3.85 15.27 -21.05
N LEU A 84 3.44 16.53 -21.19
CA LEU A 84 3.95 17.62 -20.35
C LEU A 84 3.58 17.43 -18.87
N LEU A 85 2.34 16.99 -18.60
CA LEU A 85 1.92 16.67 -17.25
C LEU A 85 2.72 15.50 -16.65
N LEU A 86 2.94 14.43 -17.42
CA LEU A 86 3.74 13.28 -17.00
C LEU A 86 5.18 13.67 -16.66
N LEU A 87 5.80 14.54 -17.45
CA LEU A 87 7.17 14.99 -17.22
C LEU A 87 7.30 15.86 -15.95
N ASN A 88 6.29 16.69 -15.66
CA ASN A 88 6.25 17.44 -14.41
C ASN A 88 6.03 16.49 -13.22
N LEU A 89 5.14 15.52 -13.37
CA LEU A 89 4.83 14.54 -12.33
C LEU A 89 6.00 13.61 -12.02
N SER A 90 6.78 13.20 -13.01
CA SER A 90 7.94 12.32 -12.80
C SER A 90 8.98 12.97 -11.89
N THR A 91 9.27 14.26 -12.08
CA THR A 91 10.17 15.01 -11.20
C THR A 91 9.65 15.13 -9.76
N GLU A 92 8.34 15.33 -9.61
CA GLU A 92 7.68 15.44 -8.29
C GLU A 92 7.66 14.08 -7.56
N VAL A 93 7.42 12.99 -8.29
CA VAL A 93 7.49 11.62 -7.77
C VAL A 93 8.92 11.25 -7.38
N GLU A 94 9.92 11.66 -8.16
CA GLU A 94 11.34 11.42 -7.85
C GLU A 94 11.78 12.15 -6.57
N TYR A 95 11.39 13.42 -6.43
CA TYR A 95 11.62 14.17 -5.19
C TYR A 95 10.97 13.50 -3.96
N LEU A 96 9.73 13.04 -4.10
CA LEU A 96 9.03 12.34 -3.02
C LEU A 96 9.64 10.98 -2.74
N ARG A 97 10.20 10.30 -3.74
CA ARG A 97 10.92 9.04 -3.60
C ARG A 97 12.22 9.21 -2.84
N GLU A 98 12.97 10.27 -3.07
CA GLU A 98 14.16 10.59 -2.29
C GLU A 98 13.82 10.92 -0.83
N ARG A 99 12.69 11.59 -0.60
CA ARG A 99 12.25 11.98 0.75
C ARG A 99 11.50 10.88 1.49
N ALA A 100 10.92 9.91 0.79
CA ALA A 100 10.20 8.77 1.33
C ALA A 100 10.92 8.04 2.49
N PRO A 101 12.20 7.64 2.38
CA PRO A 101 12.88 6.91 3.46
C PRO A 101 12.89 7.71 4.78
N THR A 102 13.08 9.02 4.72
CA THR A 102 13.08 9.88 5.93
C THR A 102 11.69 9.92 6.57
N ILE A 103 10.63 10.10 5.77
CA ILE A 103 9.24 10.17 6.24
C ILE A 103 8.84 8.84 6.89
N VAL A 104 9.17 7.73 6.24
CA VAL A 104 8.89 6.38 6.73
C VAL A 104 9.66 6.09 8.02
N MET A 105 10.92 6.54 8.10
CA MET A 105 11.75 6.37 9.28
C MET A 105 11.15 7.06 10.50
N TYR A 106 10.74 8.33 10.41
CA TYR A 106 10.10 9.04 11.52
C TYR A 106 8.80 8.37 11.96
N LYS A 107 7.98 7.92 11.01
CA LYS A 107 6.72 7.23 11.30
C LYS A 107 6.96 5.88 12.00
N ASN A 108 7.97 5.14 11.57
CA ASN A 108 8.34 3.87 12.18
C ASN A 108 8.94 4.07 13.59
N ILE A 109 9.77 5.09 13.78
CA ILE A 109 10.28 5.47 15.11
C ILE A 109 9.12 5.79 16.06
N ALA A 110 8.14 6.58 15.62
CA ALA A 110 6.98 6.92 16.43
C ALA A 110 6.12 5.70 16.79
N LYS A 111 5.95 4.75 15.86
CA LYS A 111 5.24 3.49 16.13
C LYS A 111 6.01 2.63 17.13
N MET A 112 7.31 2.47 16.93
CA MET A 112 8.15 1.67 17.82
C MET A 112 8.25 2.30 19.21
N SER A 113 8.34 3.62 19.32
CA SER A 113 8.37 4.31 20.62
C SER A 113 7.09 4.07 21.41
N MET A 114 5.93 4.04 20.75
CA MET A 114 4.65 3.69 21.39
C MET A 114 4.64 2.25 21.92
N VAL A 115 5.12 1.29 21.12
CA VAL A 115 5.20 -0.12 21.53
C VAL A 115 6.14 -0.27 22.74
N VAL A 116 7.31 0.38 22.70
CA VAL A 116 8.27 0.37 23.80
C VAL A 116 7.68 1.01 25.06
N ALA A 117 6.95 2.13 24.92
CA ALA A 117 6.28 2.77 26.04
C ALA A 117 5.30 1.82 26.73
N ILE A 118 4.45 1.13 25.97
CA ILE A 118 3.47 0.16 26.51
C ILE A 118 4.19 -1.03 27.16
N ALA A 119 5.22 -1.58 26.49
CA ALA A 119 6.01 -2.68 27.02
C ALA A 119 6.77 -2.32 28.31
N SER A 120 7.09 -1.04 28.50
CA SER A 120 7.76 -0.55 29.71
C SER A 120 6.85 -0.41 30.93
N ILE A 121 5.51 -0.36 30.75
CA ILE A 121 4.56 -0.11 31.84
C ILE A 121 4.71 -1.13 32.98
N PRO A 122 4.73 -2.46 32.76
CA PRO A 122 4.87 -3.43 33.85
C PRO A 122 6.20 -3.27 34.61
N LEU A 123 7.26 -2.92 33.89
CA LEU A 123 8.62 -2.78 34.43
C LEU A 123 8.73 -1.53 35.32
N ILE A 124 8.18 -0.41 34.85
CA ILE A 124 8.10 0.84 35.61
C ILE A 124 7.21 0.64 36.84
N LEU A 125 6.05 0.01 36.68
CA LEU A 125 5.17 -0.30 37.81
C LEU A 125 5.90 -1.15 38.84
N TYR A 126 6.55 -2.24 38.43
CA TYR A 126 7.24 -3.14 39.36
C TYR A 126 8.34 -2.45 40.16
N ILE A 127 9.05 -1.47 39.58
CA ILE A 127 10.12 -0.74 40.28
C ILE A 127 9.55 0.41 41.13
N VAL A 128 8.56 1.13 40.63
CA VAL A 128 8.07 2.39 41.20
C VAL A 128 6.99 2.16 42.26
N PHE A 129 6.08 1.20 42.07
CA PHE A 129 5.02 0.92 43.05
C PHE A 129 5.53 0.53 44.43
N PRO A 130 6.51 -0.39 44.59
CA PRO A 130 7.00 -0.77 45.92
C PRO A 130 7.56 0.42 46.70
N ARG A 131 8.29 1.31 46.02
CA ARG A 131 8.87 2.52 46.62
C ARG A 131 7.80 3.53 47.02
N LEU A 132 6.82 3.77 46.14
CA LEU A 132 5.66 4.62 46.44
C LEU A 132 4.84 4.07 47.60
N TYR A 133 4.60 2.76 47.63
CA TYR A 133 3.87 2.09 48.70
C TYR A 133 4.55 2.32 50.05
N ILE A 134 5.85 2.06 50.14
CA ILE A 134 6.63 2.27 51.38
C ILE A 134 6.58 3.75 51.80
N TYR A 135 6.79 4.67 50.86
CA TYR A 135 6.75 6.10 51.15
C TYR A 135 5.39 6.55 51.72
N VAL A 136 4.29 6.13 51.10
CA VAL A 136 2.93 6.44 51.56
C VAL A 136 2.67 5.78 52.92
N TRP A 137 3.08 4.52 53.09
CA TRP A 137 2.93 3.79 54.34
C TRP A 137 3.64 4.48 55.51
N PHE A 138 4.90 4.89 55.35
CA PHE A 138 5.63 5.64 56.37
C PHE A 138 5.02 7.02 56.64
N LYS A 139 4.52 7.70 55.60
CA LYS A 139 3.85 9.00 55.76
C LYS A 139 2.53 8.86 56.54
N ALA A 140 1.77 7.79 56.30
CA ALA A 140 0.53 7.50 57.02
C ALA A 140 0.78 7.10 58.49
N ARG A 141 1.77 6.22 58.75
CA ARG A 141 2.10 5.72 60.10
C ARG A 141 2.68 6.78 61.05
N ARG A 142 3.36 7.82 60.53
CA ARG A 142 3.91 8.90 61.36
C ARG A 142 2.87 9.70 62.17
N LYS A 143 1.58 9.62 61.82
CA LYS A 143 0.50 10.28 62.56
C LYS A 143 -0.09 9.46 63.73
N TRP A 144 0.39 8.23 63.94
CA TRP A 144 -0.19 7.28 64.92
C TRP A 144 0.72 6.99 66.12
N VAL A 145 1.76 7.79 66.36
CA VAL A 145 2.57 7.66 67.59
C VAL A 145 1.86 8.43 68.69
N ILE A 146 1.08 7.70 69.50
CA ILE A 146 0.44 8.23 70.70
C ILE A 146 1.55 8.54 71.71
N LYS A 147 1.62 9.80 72.17
CA LYS A 147 2.43 10.17 73.32
C LYS A 147 1.90 9.42 74.54
N THR A 148 2.65 8.47 75.06
CA THR A 148 2.43 7.97 76.41
C THR A 148 3.12 8.94 77.35
N GLU A 149 2.34 9.78 78.02
CA GLU A 149 2.83 10.65 79.08
C GLU A 149 3.01 9.80 80.36
N SER A 150 4.21 9.85 80.92
CA SER A 150 4.57 9.25 82.22
C SER A 150 4.95 10.36 83.19
#